data_AF-A0A093Y339-F1
#
_entry.id   AF-A0A093Y339-F1
#
_cell.length_a   1.000
_cell.length_b   1.000
_cell.length_c   1.000
_cell.angle_alpha   90.00
_cell.angle_beta   90.00
_cell.angle_gamma   90.00
#
_symmetry.space_group_name_H-M   'P 1'
#
loop_
_entity.id
_entity.type
_entity.pdbx_description
1 polymer ?
#
loop_
_entity_poly.entity_id
_entity_poly.type
_entity_poly.pdbx_seq_one_letter_code
_entity_poly.pdbx_strand_id
1 'polypeptide(L)'
;MTSTPSETLEDLCTRVQTILPEQFRKDAWYLIVTAVLVGCNKSTETGTLYTNLVEHVSESEEKRIKARLSDVLMKEWTLVGVTPIVYAVTALGKAETAFYEKRGLKMEEAPPSEDGLLDFPDKRKNIDFNNHIPDRGTKFLQQLYRQNLAPICASWGSFASDFMWMERSVIYGLFLSDHEILSAVEAELVILTGIMIQGLSAPTIWHLRGLRRLGVSEEDTEKVQLAIEAVAGWSGRDVEGWPRVKDIGDI
;
A
#
# COMPACT_ATOMS: atom_id res chain seq x y z
N MET A 1 -1.33 -26.79 28.71
CA MET A 1 -1.43 -26.59 27.25
C MET A 1 -0.15 -25.90 26.83
N THR A 2 0.75 -26.62 26.17
CA THR A 2 1.99 -26.05 25.63
C THR A 2 1.62 -25.16 24.45
N SER A 3 1.76 -23.84 24.61
CA SER A 3 1.57 -22.90 23.50
C SER A 3 2.57 -23.24 22.39
N THR A 4 2.07 -23.55 21.20
CA THR A 4 2.88 -23.54 19.99
C THR A 4 3.64 -22.21 19.92
N PRO A 5 4.93 -22.20 19.52
CA PRO A 5 5.65 -20.94 19.32
C PRO A 5 4.85 -20.05 18.36
N SER A 6 4.64 -18.78 18.71
CA SER A 6 4.02 -17.83 17.78
C SER A 6 4.94 -17.66 16.58
N GLU A 7 4.38 -17.80 15.37
CA GLU A 7 5.07 -17.55 14.10
C GLU A 7 5.78 -16.19 14.13
N THR A 8 7.06 -16.15 13.74
CA THR A 8 7.83 -14.90 13.68
C THR A 8 7.46 -14.08 12.43
N LEU A 9 7.84 -12.80 12.39
CA LEU A 9 7.66 -11.97 11.18
C LEU A 9 8.45 -12.53 9.98
N GLU A 10 9.61 -13.13 10.21
CA GLU A 10 10.43 -13.74 9.15
C GLU A 10 9.76 -14.99 8.57
N ASP A 11 9.21 -15.85 9.43
CA ASP A 11 8.41 -17.00 9.02
C ASP A 11 7.20 -16.56 8.18
N LEU A 12 6.50 -15.51 8.64
CA LEU A 12 5.38 -14.92 7.92
C LEU A 12 5.79 -14.40 6.54
N CYS A 13 6.91 -13.67 6.44
CA CYS A 13 7.41 -13.14 5.18
C CYS A 13 7.72 -14.27 4.18
N THR A 14 8.34 -15.35 4.66
CA THR A 14 8.62 -16.56 3.86
C THR A 14 7.34 -17.23 3.37
N ARG A 15 6.33 -17.33 4.24
CA ARG A 15 5.01 -17.87 3.88
C ARG A 15 4.33 -17.01 2.82
N VAL A 16 4.33 -15.69 2.97
CA VAL A 16 3.72 -14.75 2.02
C VAL A 16 4.38 -14.85 0.63
N GLN A 17 5.71 -14.91 0.57
CA GLN A 17 6.43 -15.12 -0.70
C GLN A 17 6.05 -16.45 -1.38
N THR A 18 5.79 -17.50 -0.59
CA THR A 18 5.38 -18.81 -1.12
C THR A 18 3.95 -18.78 -1.67
N ILE A 19 3.04 -18.08 -0.99
CA ILE A 19 1.63 -17.94 -1.40
C ILE A 19 1.53 -17.13 -2.70
N LEU A 20 2.25 -16.01 -2.80
CA LEU A 20 2.14 -15.09 -3.91
C LEU A 20 2.50 -15.74 -5.26
N PRO A 21 1.87 -15.31 -6.36
CA PRO A 21 2.25 -15.77 -7.70
C PRO A 21 3.65 -15.26 -8.06
N GLU A 22 4.33 -15.98 -8.96
CA GLU A 22 5.74 -15.75 -9.32
C GLU A 22 6.05 -14.28 -9.64
N GLN A 23 5.15 -13.62 -10.39
CA GLN A 23 5.27 -12.21 -10.76
C GLN A 23 5.36 -11.23 -9.57
N PHE A 24 4.87 -11.60 -8.39
CA PHE A 24 4.87 -10.76 -7.19
C PHE A 24 5.87 -11.19 -6.11
N ARG A 25 6.48 -12.37 -6.24
CA ARG A 25 7.38 -12.93 -5.20
C ARG A 25 8.66 -12.15 -5.02
N LYS A 26 9.16 -11.50 -6.08
CA LYS A 26 10.44 -10.80 -6.02
C LYS A 26 10.31 -9.46 -5.28
N ASP A 27 9.36 -8.63 -5.72
CA ASP A 27 9.38 -7.21 -5.40
C ASP A 27 8.07 -6.65 -4.81
N ALA A 28 6.96 -7.39 -4.89
CA ALA A 28 5.65 -6.87 -4.45
C ALA A 28 5.21 -7.41 -3.08
N TRP A 29 5.77 -8.53 -2.62
CA TRP A 29 5.38 -9.17 -1.37
C TRP A 29 5.49 -8.26 -0.16
N TYR A 30 6.59 -7.48 -0.05
CA TYR A 30 6.80 -6.58 1.08
C TYR A 30 5.89 -5.35 1.02
N LEU A 31 5.32 -5.01 -0.13
CA LEU A 31 4.31 -3.94 -0.24
C LEU A 31 3.03 -4.39 0.48
N ILE A 32 2.59 -5.62 0.23
CA ILE A 32 1.42 -6.22 0.88
C ILE A 32 1.67 -6.38 2.38
N VAL A 33 2.82 -6.94 2.78
CA VAL A 33 3.16 -7.10 4.20
C VAL A 33 3.16 -5.75 4.91
N THR A 34 3.81 -4.73 4.32
CA THR A 34 3.84 -3.38 4.91
C THR A 34 2.43 -2.82 5.06
N ALA A 35 1.61 -2.87 4.00
CA ALA A 35 0.26 -2.33 4.04
C ALA A 35 -0.62 -3.02 5.11
N VAL A 36 -0.55 -4.34 5.21
CA VAL A 36 -1.29 -5.07 6.26
C VAL A 36 -0.78 -4.69 7.65
N LEU A 37 0.54 -4.67 7.88
CA LEU A 37 1.10 -4.31 9.19
C LEU A 37 0.63 -2.93 9.64
N VAL A 38 0.64 -1.96 8.74
CA VAL A 38 0.21 -0.59 9.02
C VAL A 38 -1.29 -0.55 9.32
N GLY A 39 -2.16 -1.03 8.43
CA GLY A 39 -3.61 -0.96 8.65
C GLY A 39 -4.14 -1.88 9.74
N CYS A 40 -3.33 -2.84 10.22
CA CYS A 40 -3.62 -3.66 11.39
C CYS A 40 -3.01 -3.13 12.70
N ASN A 41 -2.51 -1.88 12.71
CA ASN A 41 -1.87 -1.26 13.88
C ASN A 41 -0.65 -2.03 14.42
N LYS A 42 0.06 -2.73 13.53
CA LYS A 42 1.39 -3.33 13.76
C LYS A 42 2.49 -2.48 13.15
N SER A 43 2.27 -1.16 13.06
CA SER A 43 3.17 -0.20 12.40
C SER A 43 4.61 -0.23 12.88
N THR A 44 4.90 -0.66 14.12
CA THR A 44 6.28 -0.76 14.62
C THR A 44 7.07 -1.89 13.95
N GLU A 45 6.40 -2.92 13.45
CA GLU A 45 7.02 -4.06 12.77
C GLU A 45 7.60 -3.68 11.39
N THR A 46 7.22 -2.53 10.83
CA THR A 46 7.80 -2.04 9.57
C THR A 46 9.30 -1.77 9.71
N GLY A 47 9.76 -1.40 10.91
CA GLY A 47 11.20 -1.26 11.20
C GLY A 47 11.93 -2.60 11.11
N THR A 48 11.39 -3.65 11.74
CA THR A 48 11.93 -5.02 11.67
C THR A 48 11.95 -5.53 10.23
N LEU A 49 10.84 -5.35 9.50
CA LEU A 49 10.74 -5.70 8.09
C LEU A 49 11.80 -4.98 7.25
N TYR A 50 11.97 -3.68 7.45
CA TYR A 50 12.99 -2.89 6.73
C TYR A 50 14.39 -3.42 6.97
N THR A 51 14.78 -3.65 8.24
CA THR A 51 16.10 -4.20 8.57
C THR A 51 16.34 -5.52 7.84
N ASN A 52 15.38 -6.44 7.84
CA ASN A 52 15.51 -7.73 7.16
C ASN A 52 15.62 -7.57 5.63
N LEU A 53 14.91 -6.61 5.05
CA LEU A 53 14.94 -6.34 3.61
C LEU A 53 16.30 -5.77 3.15
N VAL A 54 16.98 -4.97 3.97
CA VAL A 54 18.17 -4.22 3.54
C VAL A 54 19.51 -4.78 4.03
N GLU A 55 19.52 -5.71 4.99
CA GLU A 55 20.74 -6.24 5.62
C GLU A 55 21.76 -6.82 4.63
N HIS A 56 21.31 -7.39 3.51
CA HIS A 56 22.16 -8.11 2.55
C HIS A 56 22.01 -7.64 1.09
N VAL A 57 21.54 -6.41 0.88
CA VAL A 57 21.32 -5.86 -0.47
C VAL A 57 22.32 -4.76 -0.80
N SER A 58 22.44 -4.39 -2.08
CA SER A 58 23.26 -3.26 -2.50
C SER A 58 22.63 -1.93 -2.09
N GLU A 59 23.43 -0.87 -2.01
CA GLU A 59 22.93 0.49 -1.72
C GLU A 59 21.86 0.96 -2.73
N SER A 60 21.97 0.56 -3.99
CA SER A 60 20.95 0.88 -5.01
C SER A 60 19.62 0.18 -4.71
N GLU A 61 19.67 -1.06 -4.25
CA GLU A 61 18.48 -1.84 -3.91
C GLU A 61 17.86 -1.35 -2.59
N GLU A 62 18.68 -1.00 -1.61
CA GLU A 62 18.26 -0.32 -0.38
C GLU A 62 17.46 0.95 -0.69
N LYS A 63 18.02 1.85 -1.51
CA LYS A 63 17.33 3.09 -1.94
C LYS A 63 16.02 2.79 -2.65
N ARG A 64 15.97 1.75 -3.48
CA ARG A 64 14.76 1.30 -4.17
C ARG A 64 13.71 0.80 -3.18
N ILE A 65 14.07 -0.06 -2.24
CA ILE A 65 13.18 -0.58 -1.19
C ILE A 65 12.62 0.58 -0.36
N LYS A 66 13.47 1.50 0.10
CA LYS A 66 13.05 2.69 0.85
C LYS A 66 12.04 3.53 0.08
N ALA A 67 12.31 3.83 -1.19
CA ALA A 67 11.39 4.61 -2.02
C ALA A 67 10.03 3.92 -2.17
N ARG A 68 10.04 2.59 -2.33
CA ARG A 68 8.82 1.79 -2.49
C ARG A 68 8.02 1.70 -1.19
N LEU A 69 8.66 1.48 -0.04
CA LEU A 69 7.99 1.50 1.26
C LEU A 69 7.40 2.89 1.58
N SER A 70 8.13 3.96 1.25
CA SER A 70 7.61 5.32 1.36
C SER A 70 6.37 5.52 0.49
N ASP A 71 6.36 5.00 -0.74
CA ASP A 71 5.21 5.12 -1.64
C ASP A 71 3.99 4.30 -1.17
N VAL A 72 4.20 3.14 -0.52
CA VAL A 72 3.13 2.41 0.19
C VAL A 72 2.49 3.30 1.26
N LEU A 73 3.30 3.88 2.15
CA LEU A 73 2.80 4.74 3.24
C LEU A 73 2.07 5.97 2.72
N MET A 74 2.55 6.58 1.63
CA MET A 74 1.88 7.73 1.02
C MET A 74 0.51 7.36 0.45
N LYS A 75 0.37 6.17 -0.15
CA LYS A 75 -0.91 5.67 -0.66
C LYS A 75 -1.87 5.25 0.45
N GLU A 76 -1.36 4.61 1.50
CA GLU A 76 -2.17 4.20 2.65
C GLU A 76 -2.67 5.36 3.51
N TRP A 77 -2.02 6.53 3.43
CA TRP A 77 -2.45 7.71 4.18
C TRP A 77 -3.94 8.05 4.01
N THR A 78 -4.47 7.87 2.80
CA THR A 78 -5.88 8.11 2.47
C THR A 78 -6.78 6.90 2.72
N LEU A 79 -6.22 5.71 2.93
CA LEU A 79 -6.96 4.45 3.07
C LEU A 79 -7.15 4.03 4.53
N VAL A 80 -6.10 4.12 5.35
CA VAL A 80 -6.07 3.63 6.75
C VAL A 80 -5.88 4.75 7.77
N GLY A 81 -5.61 5.98 7.31
CA GLY A 81 -5.53 7.19 8.11
C GLY A 81 -4.12 7.52 8.62
N VAL A 82 -3.96 8.73 9.14
CA VAL A 82 -2.66 9.33 9.48
C VAL A 82 -1.92 8.61 10.62
N THR A 83 -2.62 8.19 11.67
CA THR A 83 -1.98 7.76 12.92
C THR A 83 -1.11 6.50 12.74
N PRO A 84 -1.60 5.40 12.13
CA PRO A 84 -0.77 4.22 11.89
C PRO A 84 0.44 4.52 10.98
N ILE A 85 0.28 5.45 10.04
CA ILE A 85 1.34 5.83 9.10
C ILE A 85 2.45 6.60 9.80
N VAL A 86 2.12 7.54 10.71
CA VAL A 86 3.11 8.27 11.50
C VAL A 86 3.95 7.31 12.35
N TYR A 87 3.33 6.28 12.94
CA TYR A 87 4.07 5.25 13.66
C TYR A 87 4.97 4.44 12.73
N ALA A 88 4.49 4.10 11.54
CA ALA A 88 5.24 3.30 10.56
C ALA A 88 6.45 4.04 10.01
N VAL A 89 6.30 5.31 9.60
CA VAL A 89 7.42 6.13 9.12
C VAL A 89 8.44 6.39 10.23
N THR A 90 7.98 6.53 11.49
CA THR A 90 8.89 6.64 12.64
C THR A 90 9.68 5.36 12.87
N ALA A 91 9.04 4.19 12.75
CA ALA A 91 9.71 2.90 12.89
C ALA A 91 10.74 2.66 11.77
N LEU A 92 10.38 2.97 10.52
CA LEU A 92 11.29 2.92 9.38
C LEU A 92 12.48 3.85 9.57
N GLY A 93 12.25 5.12 9.96
CA GLY A 93 13.33 6.08 10.17
C GLY A 93 14.31 5.65 11.26
N LYS A 94 13.82 5.07 12.36
CA LYS A 94 14.69 4.50 13.41
C LYS A 94 15.52 3.32 12.90
N ALA A 95 14.90 2.42 12.13
CA ALA A 95 15.58 1.26 11.55
C ALA A 95 16.64 1.69 10.53
N GLU A 96 16.34 2.70 9.71
CA GLU A 96 17.30 3.31 8.78
C GLU A 96 18.49 3.91 9.51
N THR A 97 18.27 4.78 10.51
CA THR A 97 19.36 5.38 11.29
C THR A 97 20.26 4.31 11.91
N ALA A 98 19.69 3.29 12.56
CA ALA A 98 20.45 2.20 13.15
C ALA A 98 21.26 1.40 12.11
N PHE A 99 20.70 1.19 10.91
CA PHE A 99 21.38 0.51 9.81
C PHE A 99 22.59 1.31 9.30
N TYR A 100 22.47 2.62 9.12
CA TYR A 100 23.58 3.49 8.72
C TYR A 100 24.66 3.59 9.81
N GLU A 101 24.28 3.71 11.08
CA GLU A 101 25.21 3.74 12.22
C GLU A 101 26.06 2.46 12.28
N LYS A 102 25.46 1.28 12.06
CA LYS A 102 26.17 -0.01 11.99
C LYS A 102 27.24 -0.04 10.89
N ARG A 103 27.08 0.75 9.83
CA ARG A 103 28.06 0.91 8.73
C ARG A 103 29.08 2.02 8.98
N GLY A 104 29.02 2.69 10.13
CA GLY A 104 29.87 3.85 10.44
C GLY A 104 29.52 5.09 9.61
N LEU A 105 28.30 5.15 9.05
CA LEU A 105 27.81 6.28 8.28
C LEU A 105 26.91 7.14 9.17
N LYS A 106 27.02 8.46 9.03
CA LYS A 106 26.09 9.39 9.66
C LYS A 106 25.06 9.81 8.64
N MET A 107 23.77 9.68 8.98
CA MET A 107 22.70 10.26 8.18
C MET A 107 22.78 11.78 8.25
N GLU A 108 22.80 12.44 7.10
CA GLU A 108 22.60 13.88 7.04
C GLU A 108 21.13 14.21 7.28
N GLU A 109 20.87 15.04 8.28
CA GLU A 109 19.54 15.60 8.49
C GLU A 109 19.23 16.55 7.33
N ALA A 110 18.00 16.47 6.79
CA ALA A 110 17.56 17.42 5.79
C ALA A 110 17.59 18.83 6.41
N PRO A 111 18.26 19.81 5.77
CA PRO A 111 18.33 21.15 6.31
C PRO A 111 16.92 21.74 6.38
N PRO A 112 16.57 22.45 7.47
CA PRO A 112 15.27 23.09 7.55
C PRO A 112 15.20 24.28 6.57
N SER A 113 13.98 24.56 6.09
CA SER A 113 13.63 25.79 5.38
C SER A 113 13.70 27.02 6.30
N GLU A 114 13.56 28.22 5.73
CA GLU A 114 13.64 29.49 6.47
C GLU A 114 12.63 29.61 7.62
N ASP A 115 11.49 28.91 7.54
CA ASP A 115 10.45 28.85 8.57
C ASP A 115 10.65 27.73 9.61
N GLY A 116 11.75 26.97 9.52
CA GLY A 116 12.09 25.89 10.43
C GLY A 116 11.41 24.55 10.13
N LEU A 117 10.70 24.43 9.00
CA LEU A 117 10.12 23.18 8.51
C LEU A 117 11.07 22.44 7.55
N LEU A 118 10.65 21.30 7.00
CA LEU A 118 11.40 20.60 5.95
C LEU A 118 10.91 21.04 4.58
N ASP A 119 11.84 21.28 3.65
CA ASP A 119 11.51 21.53 2.25
C ASP A 119 10.83 20.32 1.61
N PHE A 120 9.85 20.58 0.75
CA PHE A 120 9.24 19.54 -0.07
C PHE A 120 10.23 19.01 -1.10
N PRO A 121 10.19 17.71 -1.44
CA PRO A 121 10.95 17.21 -2.59
C PRO A 121 10.45 17.89 -3.86
N ASP A 122 11.33 18.09 -4.85
CA ASP A 122 11.02 18.87 -6.06
C ASP A 122 9.77 18.36 -6.80
N LYS A 123 9.55 17.04 -6.80
CA LYS A 123 8.35 16.43 -7.40
C LYS A 123 7.03 16.80 -6.75
N ARG A 124 7.06 17.35 -5.52
CA ARG A 124 5.88 17.84 -4.80
C ARG A 124 5.75 19.37 -4.85
N LYS A 125 6.63 20.07 -5.57
CA LYS A 125 6.54 21.52 -5.82
C LYS A 125 5.73 21.79 -7.08
N ASN A 126 4.97 22.89 -7.10
CA ASN A 126 4.22 23.39 -8.27
C ASN A 126 3.34 22.34 -8.98
N ILE A 127 2.71 21.45 -8.20
CA ILE A 127 1.84 20.41 -8.75
C ILE A 127 0.62 21.05 -9.44
N ASP A 128 0.33 20.64 -10.69
CA ASP A 128 -0.89 21.05 -11.38
C ASP A 128 -2.12 20.28 -10.88
N PHE A 129 -2.73 20.83 -9.84
CA PHE A 129 -3.95 20.31 -9.21
C PHE A 129 -5.22 20.53 -10.04
N ASN A 130 -5.19 21.38 -11.07
CA ASN A 130 -6.39 21.75 -11.80
C ASN A 130 -6.57 20.94 -13.09
N ASN A 131 -5.49 20.42 -13.69
CA ASN A 131 -5.58 19.59 -14.90
C ASN A 131 -4.89 18.23 -14.74
N HIS A 132 -3.56 18.20 -14.64
CA HIS A 132 -2.79 16.96 -14.70
C HIS A 132 -3.19 15.94 -13.61
N ILE A 133 -3.36 16.40 -12.37
CA ILE A 133 -3.71 15.55 -11.23
C ILE A 133 -5.12 14.93 -11.38
N PRO A 134 -6.19 15.71 -11.62
CA PRO A 134 -7.51 15.16 -11.92
C PRO A 134 -7.52 14.21 -13.13
N ASP A 135 -6.75 14.50 -14.18
CA ASP A 135 -6.72 13.67 -15.39
C ASP A 135 -6.14 12.28 -15.12
N ARG A 136 -5.01 12.18 -14.39
CA ARG A 136 -4.44 10.87 -14.04
C ARG A 136 -5.33 10.09 -13.05
N GLY A 137 -5.97 10.78 -12.11
CA GLY A 137 -6.96 10.18 -11.21
C GLY A 137 -8.13 9.58 -11.99
N THR A 138 -8.69 10.36 -12.91
CA THR A 138 -9.80 9.94 -13.78
C THR A 138 -9.44 8.73 -14.63
N LYS A 139 -8.26 8.71 -15.25
CA LYS A 139 -7.80 7.59 -16.09
C LYS A 139 -7.71 6.30 -15.28
N PHE A 140 -7.15 6.35 -14.07
CA PHE A 140 -7.00 5.14 -13.25
C PHE A 140 -8.36 4.64 -12.73
N LEU A 141 -9.23 5.55 -12.24
CA LEU A 141 -10.61 5.21 -11.89
C LEU A 141 -11.35 4.50 -13.04
N GLN A 142 -11.23 5.02 -14.26
CA GLN A 142 -11.87 4.40 -15.43
C GLN A 142 -11.30 3.01 -15.76
N GLN A 143 -9.99 2.79 -15.54
CA GLN A 143 -9.38 1.47 -15.72
C GLN A 143 -9.91 0.45 -14.70
N LEU A 144 -9.97 0.83 -13.42
CA LEU A 144 -10.40 -0.04 -12.33
C LEU A 144 -11.89 -0.33 -12.35
N TYR A 145 -12.72 0.71 -12.52
CA TYR A 145 -14.16 0.62 -12.31
C TYR A 145 -14.95 0.47 -13.62
N ARG A 146 -14.44 0.94 -14.76
CA ARG A 146 -15.11 0.88 -16.08
C ARG A 146 -16.59 1.27 -15.99
N GLN A 147 -17.50 0.42 -16.48
CA GLN A 147 -18.95 0.61 -16.42
C GLN A 147 -19.53 0.67 -15.00
N ASN A 148 -18.81 0.19 -13.98
CA ASN A 148 -19.25 0.24 -12.58
C ASN A 148 -19.02 1.61 -11.93
N LEU A 149 -18.20 2.49 -12.52
CA LEU A 149 -17.90 3.79 -11.93
C LEU A 149 -19.17 4.63 -11.76
N ALA A 150 -19.95 4.81 -12.83
CA ALA A 150 -21.14 5.65 -12.78
C ALA A 150 -22.20 5.16 -11.75
N PRO A 151 -22.53 3.86 -11.67
CA PRO A 151 -23.38 3.34 -10.58
C PRO A 151 -22.83 3.58 -9.17
N ILE A 152 -21.53 3.40 -8.95
CA ILE A 152 -20.90 3.69 -7.64
C ILE A 152 -21.11 5.17 -7.29
N CYS A 153 -20.85 6.08 -8.22
CA CYS A 153 -20.99 7.51 -7.97
C CYS A 153 -22.44 7.94 -7.77
N ALA A 154 -23.38 7.31 -8.47
CA ALA A 154 -24.81 7.55 -8.27
C ALA A 154 -25.28 7.18 -6.85
N SER A 155 -24.62 6.21 -6.21
CA SER A 155 -24.94 5.82 -4.83
C SER A 155 -24.63 6.90 -3.79
N TRP A 156 -23.83 7.91 -4.13
CA TRP A 156 -23.46 9.01 -3.25
C TRP A 156 -24.51 10.14 -3.16
N GLY A 157 -25.57 10.07 -3.99
CA GLY A 157 -26.67 11.03 -3.97
C GLY A 157 -26.21 12.48 -4.18
N SER A 158 -26.73 13.41 -3.39
CA SER A 158 -26.40 14.84 -3.49
C SER A 158 -24.95 15.17 -3.12
N PHE A 159 -24.21 14.24 -2.51
CA PHE A 159 -22.80 14.44 -2.14
C PHE A 159 -21.83 14.11 -3.27
N ALA A 160 -22.34 13.58 -4.39
CA ALA A 160 -21.50 12.98 -5.44
C ALA A 160 -20.47 13.94 -6.05
N SER A 161 -20.80 15.22 -6.23
CA SER A 161 -19.91 16.18 -6.91
C SER A 161 -18.61 16.43 -6.12
N ASP A 162 -18.72 16.71 -4.83
CA ASP A 162 -17.55 17.00 -3.98
C ASP A 162 -16.71 15.74 -3.76
N PHE A 163 -17.37 14.59 -3.57
CA PHE A 163 -16.67 13.32 -3.43
C PHE A 163 -16.00 12.89 -4.74
N MET A 164 -16.62 13.13 -5.90
CA MET A 164 -15.98 12.86 -7.19
C MET A 164 -14.77 13.78 -7.42
N TRP A 165 -14.82 15.03 -6.99
CA TRP A 165 -13.65 15.90 -7.01
C TRP A 165 -12.54 15.36 -6.09
N MET A 166 -12.89 14.94 -4.88
CA MET A 166 -11.96 14.34 -3.91
C MET A 166 -11.30 13.07 -4.46
N GLU A 167 -12.10 12.17 -5.04
CA GLU A 167 -11.62 10.94 -5.66
C GLU A 167 -10.65 11.24 -6.81
N ARG A 168 -11.07 12.08 -7.77
CA ARG A 168 -10.28 12.36 -8.97
C ARG A 168 -9.02 13.18 -8.69
N SER A 169 -9.08 14.13 -7.78
CA SER A 169 -8.01 15.14 -7.60
C SER A 169 -7.10 14.80 -6.43
N VAL A 170 -7.65 14.28 -5.33
CA VAL A 170 -6.90 14.07 -4.10
C VAL A 170 -6.56 12.59 -3.94
N ILE A 171 -7.55 11.72 -3.78
CA ILE A 171 -7.31 10.32 -3.44
C ILE A 171 -6.62 9.60 -4.59
N TYR A 172 -7.29 9.41 -5.73
CA TYR A 172 -6.66 8.82 -6.91
C TYR A 172 -5.70 9.79 -7.56
N GLY A 173 -6.13 11.03 -7.76
CA GLY A 173 -5.31 12.04 -8.41
C GLY A 173 -3.94 12.21 -7.76
N LEU A 174 -3.87 12.60 -6.49
CA LEU A 174 -2.60 12.96 -5.87
C LEU A 174 -1.80 11.74 -5.39
N PHE A 175 -2.48 10.70 -4.88
CA PHE A 175 -1.83 9.58 -4.20
C PHE A 175 -1.92 8.26 -4.97
N LEU A 176 -3.11 7.72 -5.21
CA LEU A 176 -3.24 6.33 -5.66
C LEU A 176 -2.82 6.12 -7.13
N SER A 177 -3.03 7.10 -7.99
CA SER A 177 -2.60 7.10 -9.40
C SER A 177 -1.18 7.64 -9.60
N ASP A 178 -0.44 7.93 -8.53
CA ASP A 178 0.95 8.35 -8.59
C ASP A 178 1.85 7.13 -8.82
N HIS A 179 2.03 6.75 -10.08
CA HIS A 179 2.75 5.54 -10.47
C HIS A 179 4.24 5.75 -10.79
N GLU A 180 4.86 6.78 -10.23
CA GLU A 180 6.28 7.09 -10.44
C GLU A 180 7.21 6.01 -9.84
N ILE A 181 6.80 5.43 -8.70
CA ILE A 181 7.58 4.43 -7.95
C ILE A 181 6.93 3.05 -8.01
N LEU A 182 5.66 2.95 -7.61
CA LEU A 182 4.87 1.73 -7.76
C LEU A 182 4.10 1.74 -9.08
N SER A 183 4.15 0.64 -9.82
CA SER A 183 3.32 0.45 -11.03
C SER A 183 1.82 0.47 -10.70
N ALA A 184 0.96 0.60 -11.71
CA ALA A 184 -0.49 0.58 -11.52
C ALA A 184 -0.99 -0.70 -10.82
N VAL A 185 -0.38 -1.86 -11.13
CA VAL A 185 -0.70 -3.13 -10.47
C VAL A 185 -0.26 -3.11 -9.02
N GLU A 186 0.95 -2.64 -8.73
CA GLU A 186 1.46 -2.56 -7.35
C GLU A 186 0.69 -1.54 -6.50
N ALA A 187 0.28 -0.42 -7.08
CA ALA A 187 -0.62 0.54 -6.44
C ALA A 187 -1.95 -0.14 -6.09
N GLU A 188 -2.55 -0.89 -7.02
CA GLU A 188 -3.79 -1.64 -6.76
C GLU A 188 -3.61 -2.74 -5.71
N LEU A 189 -2.44 -3.39 -5.60
CA LEU A 189 -2.14 -4.31 -4.50
C LEU A 189 -2.21 -3.60 -3.15
N VAL A 190 -1.63 -2.39 -3.04
CA VAL A 190 -1.69 -1.57 -1.82
C VAL A 190 -3.13 -1.13 -1.53
N ILE A 191 -3.88 -0.70 -2.54
CA ILE A 191 -5.26 -0.22 -2.38
C ILE A 191 -6.18 -1.36 -1.92
N LEU A 192 -6.15 -2.50 -2.62
CA LEU A 192 -6.88 -3.70 -2.25
C LEU A 192 -6.55 -4.11 -0.82
N THR A 193 -5.26 -4.15 -0.47
CA THR A 193 -4.81 -4.52 0.86
C THR A 193 -5.37 -3.58 1.94
N GLY A 194 -5.18 -2.26 1.76
CA GLY A 194 -5.61 -1.24 2.73
C GLY A 194 -7.13 -1.24 2.95
N ILE A 195 -7.92 -1.60 1.93
CA ILE A 195 -9.38 -1.72 2.02
C ILE A 195 -9.81 -3.05 2.65
N MET A 196 -9.22 -4.16 2.21
CA MET A 196 -9.64 -5.51 2.58
C MET A 196 -9.41 -5.78 4.07
N ILE A 197 -8.31 -5.30 4.64
CA ILE A 197 -8.01 -5.44 6.08
C ILE A 197 -8.98 -4.69 7.01
N GLN A 198 -9.80 -3.79 6.47
CA GLN A 198 -10.85 -3.09 7.20
C GLN A 198 -12.19 -3.85 7.19
N GLY A 199 -12.27 -5.00 6.49
CA GLY A 199 -13.50 -5.81 6.40
C GLY A 199 -14.60 -5.19 5.53
N LEU A 200 -14.24 -4.25 4.64
CA LEU A 200 -15.20 -3.51 3.82
C LEU A 200 -15.59 -4.30 2.56
N SER A 201 -16.70 -5.03 2.62
CA SER A 201 -17.10 -5.98 1.57
C SER A 201 -17.26 -5.36 0.17
N ALA A 202 -18.09 -4.31 0.02
CA ALA A 202 -18.35 -3.72 -1.30
C ALA A 202 -17.08 -3.12 -1.96
N PRO A 203 -16.28 -2.26 -1.29
CA PRO A 203 -15.00 -1.80 -1.83
C PRO A 203 -14.00 -2.92 -2.12
N THR A 204 -13.93 -3.94 -1.28
CA THR A 204 -13.06 -5.11 -1.52
C THR A 204 -13.42 -5.79 -2.84
N ILE A 205 -14.72 -6.00 -3.11
CA ILE A 205 -15.19 -6.57 -4.38
C ILE A 205 -14.79 -5.69 -5.57
N TRP A 206 -14.85 -4.36 -5.41
CA TRP A 206 -14.47 -3.46 -6.50
C TRP A 206 -12.99 -3.54 -6.84
N HIS A 207 -12.12 -3.64 -5.83
CA HIS A 207 -10.67 -3.70 -6.01
C HIS A 207 -10.13 -5.08 -6.38
N LEU A 208 -10.77 -6.15 -5.92
CA LEU A 208 -10.51 -7.48 -6.48
C LEU A 208 -10.83 -7.50 -7.99
N ARG A 209 -11.94 -6.86 -8.42
CA ARG A 209 -12.24 -6.68 -9.85
C ARG A 209 -11.25 -5.73 -10.53
N GLY A 210 -10.84 -4.66 -9.87
CA GLY A 210 -9.85 -3.70 -10.36
C GLY A 210 -8.53 -4.37 -10.70
N LEU A 211 -7.99 -5.19 -9.80
CA LEU A 211 -6.77 -5.96 -10.02
C LEU A 211 -6.88 -6.90 -11.22
N ARG A 212 -8.03 -7.57 -11.39
CA ARG A 212 -8.32 -8.38 -12.58
C ARG A 212 -8.32 -7.57 -13.87
N ARG A 213 -8.89 -6.35 -13.84
CA ARG A 213 -8.95 -5.44 -15.00
C ARG A 213 -7.60 -4.87 -15.40
N LEU A 214 -6.64 -4.85 -14.49
CA LEU A 214 -5.23 -4.53 -14.77
C LEU A 214 -4.44 -5.72 -15.34
N GLY A 215 -5.09 -6.87 -15.56
CA GLY A 215 -4.50 -8.02 -16.25
C GLY A 215 -4.02 -9.14 -15.33
N VAL A 216 -4.26 -9.06 -14.01
CA VAL A 216 -3.96 -10.16 -13.10
C VAL A 216 -5.01 -11.26 -13.27
N SER A 217 -4.58 -12.52 -13.32
CA SER A 217 -5.50 -13.67 -13.46
C SER A 217 -6.35 -13.86 -12.21
N GLU A 218 -7.39 -14.69 -12.31
CA GLU A 218 -8.23 -15.04 -11.15
C GLU A 218 -7.42 -15.72 -10.06
N GLU A 219 -6.68 -16.73 -10.47
CA GLU A 219 -5.84 -17.55 -9.62
C GLU A 219 -4.79 -16.70 -8.92
N ASP A 220 -4.16 -15.77 -9.63
CA ASP A 220 -3.15 -14.88 -9.05
C ASP A 220 -3.77 -13.86 -8.11
N THR A 221 -4.98 -13.37 -8.42
CA THR A 221 -5.74 -12.50 -7.52
C THR A 221 -6.14 -13.24 -6.25
N GLU A 222 -6.53 -14.51 -6.34
CA GLU A 222 -6.80 -15.34 -5.16
C GLU A 222 -5.53 -15.53 -4.31
N LYS A 223 -4.38 -15.76 -4.93
CA LYS A 223 -3.10 -15.87 -4.20
C LYS A 223 -2.73 -14.55 -3.50
N VAL A 224 -2.96 -13.40 -4.14
CA VAL A 224 -2.83 -12.09 -3.49
C VAL A 224 -3.78 -11.99 -2.29
N GLN A 225 -5.03 -12.39 -2.46
CA GLN A 225 -6.03 -12.40 -1.39
C GLN A 225 -5.56 -13.24 -0.19
N LEU A 226 -5.09 -14.48 -0.44
CA LEU A 226 -4.58 -15.39 0.58
C LEU A 226 -3.34 -14.84 1.29
N ALA A 227 -2.48 -14.11 0.57
CA ALA A 227 -1.30 -13.47 1.15
C ALA A 227 -1.71 -12.33 2.11
N ILE A 228 -2.70 -11.51 1.74
CA ILE A 228 -3.27 -10.47 2.61
C ILE A 228 -3.87 -11.11 3.87
N GLU A 229 -4.69 -12.16 3.71
CA GLU A 229 -5.32 -12.91 4.81
C GLU A 229 -4.29 -13.49 5.77
N ALA A 230 -3.17 -14.04 5.26
CA ALA A 230 -2.10 -14.60 6.07
C ALA A 230 -1.43 -13.56 6.98
N VAL A 231 -1.18 -12.34 6.49
CA VAL A 231 -0.59 -11.26 7.30
C VAL A 231 -1.63 -10.66 8.25
N ALA A 232 -2.89 -10.57 7.81
CA ALA A 232 -3.98 -10.03 8.62
C ALA A 232 -4.27 -10.93 9.83
N GLY A 233 -4.34 -12.25 9.60
CA GLY A 233 -4.48 -13.25 10.65
C GLY A 233 -3.31 -13.25 11.64
N TRP A 234 -2.07 -13.16 11.14
CA TRP A 234 -0.89 -12.99 12.01
C TRP A 234 -0.97 -11.71 12.84
N SER A 235 -1.52 -10.64 12.27
CA SER A 235 -1.73 -9.36 12.96
C SER A 235 -2.93 -9.36 13.93
N GLY A 236 -3.65 -10.48 14.05
CA GLY A 236 -4.79 -10.64 14.95
C GLY A 236 -6.13 -10.18 14.39
N ARG A 237 -6.27 -10.02 13.07
CA ARG A 237 -7.55 -9.76 12.42
C ARG A 237 -8.30 -11.07 12.17
N ASP A 238 -9.61 -11.02 12.35
CA ASP A 238 -10.52 -12.03 11.84
C ASP A 238 -10.77 -11.78 10.35
N VAL A 239 -10.58 -12.82 9.54
CA VAL A 239 -10.72 -12.79 8.08
C VAL A 239 -11.96 -13.56 7.62
N GLU A 240 -12.73 -14.13 8.55
CA GLU A 240 -13.95 -14.87 8.24
C GLU A 240 -14.97 -13.96 7.54
N GLY A 241 -15.59 -14.48 6.48
CA GLY A 241 -16.64 -13.77 5.72
C GLY A 241 -16.13 -12.71 4.76
N TRP A 242 -14.81 -12.54 4.58
CA TRP A 242 -14.27 -11.64 3.56
C TRP A 242 -14.68 -12.09 2.14
N PRO A 243 -15.02 -11.15 1.24
CA PRO A 243 -15.40 -11.49 -0.14
C PRO A 243 -14.29 -12.27 -0.84
N ARG A 244 -14.65 -13.27 -1.65
CA ARG A 244 -13.68 -14.05 -2.43
C ARG A 244 -13.67 -13.61 -3.87
N VAL A 245 -12.48 -13.62 -4.49
CA VAL A 245 -12.35 -13.29 -5.93
C VAL A 245 -13.24 -14.16 -6.81
N LYS A 246 -13.40 -15.45 -6.48
CA LYS A 246 -14.25 -16.40 -7.22
C LYS A 246 -15.73 -16.01 -7.27
N ASP A 247 -16.19 -15.18 -6.33
CA ASP A 247 -17.58 -14.75 -6.23
C ASP A 247 -17.82 -13.45 -7.04
N ILE A 248 -16.80 -12.94 -7.73
CA ILE A 248 -16.87 -11.69 -8.49
C ILE A 248 -17.18 -11.98 -9.95
N GLY A 249 -18.43 -11.72 -10.33
CA GLY A 249 -18.84 -11.71 -11.73
C GLY A 249 -18.29 -10.51 -12.52
N ASP A 250 -18.11 -10.75 -13.83
CA ASP A 250 -17.76 -9.81 -14.91
C ASP A 250 -16.43 -9.01 -14.77
N ILE A 251 -15.59 -9.12 -15.82
CA ILE A 251 -14.39 -8.29 -16.04
C ILE A 251 -14.70 -7.16 -17.04
#